data_AF-A0AAF0THZ5-F1
#
_entry.id   AF-A0AAF0THZ5-F1
#
_cell.length_a   1.000
_cell.length_b   1.000
_cell.length_c   1.000
_cell.angle_alpha   90.00
_cell.angle_beta   90.00
_cell.angle_gamma   90.00
#
_symmetry.space_group_name_H-M   'P 1'
#
loop_
_entity.id
_entity.type
_entity.pdbx_description
1 polymer ?
#
loop_
_entity_poly.entity_id
_entity_poly.type
_entity_poly.pdbx_seq_one_letter_code
_entity_poly.pdbx_strand_id
1 'polypeptide(L)'
;MSAPRPLVVGETNANPNQQTSFATRLSTNQATQNLKKLQLKQIHYVHGEPTIQFTKGERQVFAQKEGLHQAVIIKFSSDTLEVKDLRTVLPKHLGIKGNCLVGLLARRHILLRINQYEDYVVPLSKSISFLPFHGQQHIYRVFSWIIDFNSREETSMATVWISLPRLSLDLFTKRSLLSMASAVGRPITID
;
A
#
# COMPACT_ATOMS: atom_id res chain seq x y z
N MET A 1 -51.23 30.64 60.54
CA MET A 1 -51.51 29.26 61.02
C MET A 1 -50.57 28.33 60.27
N SER A 2 -49.66 27.64 60.97
CA SER A 2 -48.60 26.82 60.38
C SER A 2 -48.42 25.50 61.16
N ALA A 3 -47.93 24.48 60.44
CA ALA A 3 -47.57 23.09 60.77
C ALA A 3 -48.72 22.06 60.86
N PRO A 4 -48.50 20.74 60.53
CA PRO A 4 -47.24 19.98 60.37
C PRO A 4 -47.10 19.08 59.10
N ARG A 5 -45.93 18.42 58.95
CA ARG A 5 -45.53 17.43 57.89
C ARG A 5 -46.18 16.03 58.05
N PRO A 6 -46.08 15.14 57.04
CA PRO A 6 -45.32 13.91 57.28
C PRO A 6 -44.41 13.42 56.12
N LEU A 7 -43.38 12.64 56.49
CA LEU A 7 -42.53 11.80 55.63
C LEU A 7 -43.28 10.56 55.11
N VAL A 8 -42.86 9.99 53.97
CA VAL A 8 -42.87 8.55 53.59
C VAL A 8 -42.09 8.44 52.25
N VAL A 9 -40.92 7.78 52.15
CA VAL A 9 -40.59 6.33 52.00
C VAL A 9 -40.77 5.79 50.57
N GLY A 10 -39.72 5.12 50.06
CA GLY A 10 -39.71 4.32 48.82
C GLY A 10 -39.70 5.14 47.53
N GLU A 11 -39.21 4.72 46.38
CA GLU A 11 -38.61 3.48 45.91
C GLU A 11 -37.97 3.80 44.54
N THR A 12 -37.03 2.95 44.15
CA THR A 12 -36.44 2.82 42.82
C THR A 12 -37.39 3.15 41.67
N ASN A 13 -36.98 4.05 40.78
CA ASN A 13 -37.44 4.04 39.38
C ASN A 13 -36.26 4.33 38.46
N ALA A 14 -35.77 3.26 37.84
CA ALA A 14 -34.88 3.31 36.69
C ALA A 14 -35.61 4.03 35.55
N ASN A 15 -35.04 5.14 35.07
CA ASN A 15 -35.60 5.90 33.95
C ASN A 15 -34.76 5.57 32.69
N PRO A 16 -35.34 5.00 31.61
CA PRO A 16 -34.59 4.52 30.45
C PRO A 16 -34.21 5.60 29.42
N ASN A 17 -34.16 6.88 29.82
CA ASN A 17 -33.79 8.00 28.94
C ASN A 17 -32.60 8.78 29.49
N GLN A 18 -31.42 8.15 29.50
CA GLN A 18 -30.16 8.89 29.50
C GLN A 18 -29.64 8.94 28.07
N GLN A 19 -29.91 10.05 27.38
CA GLN A 19 -29.17 10.39 26.18
C GLN A 19 -27.71 10.62 26.59
N THR A 20 -26.89 9.59 26.45
CA THR A 20 -25.44 9.70 26.57
C THR A 20 -24.96 10.73 25.55
N SER A 21 -24.41 11.84 26.04
CA SER A 21 -23.74 12.82 25.18
C SER A 21 -22.65 12.14 24.34
N PHE A 22 -22.43 12.63 23.12
CA PHE A 22 -21.33 12.18 22.26
C PHE A 22 -19.99 12.20 23.00
N ALA A 23 -19.79 13.19 23.88
CA ALA A 23 -18.61 13.30 24.73
C ALA A 23 -18.45 12.10 25.69
N THR A 24 -19.55 11.59 26.25
CA THR A 24 -19.53 10.45 27.19
C THR A 24 -19.13 9.16 26.48
N ARG A 25 -19.50 8.98 25.21
CA ARG A 25 -19.08 7.80 24.41
C ARG A 25 -17.59 7.81 24.04
N LEU A 26 -16.98 9.00 23.94
CA LEU A 26 -15.53 9.13 23.70
C LEU A 26 -14.70 8.73 24.92
N SER A 27 -15.21 8.96 26.14
CA SER A 27 -14.50 8.66 27.38
C SER A 27 -14.45 7.16 27.70
N THR A 28 -15.48 6.39 27.36
CA THR A 28 -15.55 4.95 27.71
C THR A 28 -14.61 4.08 26.87
N ASN A 29 -14.19 4.54 25.69
CA ASN A 29 -13.26 3.81 24.82
C ASN A 29 -11.76 4.03 25.18
N GLN A 30 -11.45 4.78 26.24
CA GLN A 30 -10.06 5.05 26.64
C GLN A 30 -9.42 3.92 27.47
N ALA A 31 -10.19 2.93 27.90
CA ALA A 31 -9.70 1.85 28.75
C ALA A 31 -9.29 0.57 27.99
N THR A 32 -8.95 0.64 26.70
CA THR A 32 -8.16 -0.44 26.05
C THR A 32 -7.49 0.03 24.75
N GLN A 33 -6.60 1.03 24.80
CA GLN A 33 -5.74 1.30 23.64
C GLN A 33 -4.29 1.58 24.06
N ASN A 34 -3.46 0.55 23.93
CA ASN A 34 -2.02 0.69 23.76
C ASN A 34 -1.76 1.24 22.34
N LEU A 35 -2.28 2.44 22.06
CA LEU A 35 -2.05 3.14 20.80
C LEU A 35 -0.70 3.84 20.95
N LYS A 36 0.31 3.39 20.21
CA LYS A 36 1.54 4.17 20.02
C LYS A 36 1.10 5.57 19.59
N LYS A 37 1.14 6.54 20.51
CA LYS A 37 0.65 7.90 20.31
C LYS A 37 1.18 8.41 18.97
N LEU A 38 0.28 8.71 18.03
CA LEU A 38 0.64 9.24 16.71
C LEU A 38 1.44 10.53 16.93
N GLN A 39 2.76 10.47 16.78
CA GLN A 39 3.63 11.63 16.91
C GLN A 39 3.63 12.36 15.56
N LEU A 40 3.02 13.54 15.53
CA LEU A 40 3.06 14.41 14.37
C LEU A 40 4.44 15.08 14.28
N LYS A 41 4.94 15.26 13.05
CA LYS A 41 6.15 16.03 12.80
C LYS A 41 5.93 17.50 13.13
N GLN A 42 6.98 18.16 13.61
CA GLN A 42 6.97 19.61 13.81
C GLN A 42 6.95 20.33 12.46
N ILE A 43 6.24 21.46 12.42
CA ILE A 43 6.21 22.37 11.27
C ILE A 43 7.31 23.42 11.48
N HIS A 44 8.15 23.60 10.47
CA HIS A 44 9.19 24.63 10.42
C HIS A 44 8.84 25.66 9.35
N TYR A 45 9.30 26.91 9.47
CA TYR A 45 9.11 27.92 8.43
C TYR A 45 10.40 28.11 7.64
N VAL A 46 10.35 27.85 6.34
CA VAL A 46 11.47 28.04 5.42
C VAL A 46 11.05 29.12 4.42
N HIS A 47 11.73 30.27 4.42
CA HIS A 47 11.36 31.44 3.60
C HIS A 47 9.90 31.90 3.77
N GLY A 48 9.34 31.77 4.97
CA GLY A 48 7.94 32.12 5.26
C GLY A 48 6.92 31.02 4.92
N GLU A 49 7.35 29.90 4.33
CA GLU A 49 6.48 28.78 3.97
C GLU A 49 6.49 27.69 5.06
N PRO A 50 5.31 27.22 5.53
CA PRO A 50 5.24 26.12 6.49
C PRO A 50 5.68 24.81 5.82
N THR A 51 6.72 24.20 6.41
CA THR A 51 7.46 23.07 5.86
C THR A 51 7.52 21.92 6.87
N ILE A 52 7.30 20.70 6.39
CA ILE A 52 7.50 19.46 7.13
C ILE A 52 8.52 18.61 6.37
N GLN A 53 9.49 18.05 7.09
CA GLN A 53 10.54 17.24 6.49
C GLN A 53 10.41 15.76 6.88
N PHE A 54 10.48 14.92 5.85
CA PHE A 54 10.55 13.46 5.97
C PHE A 54 11.88 12.98 5.42
N THR A 55 12.59 12.19 6.21
CA THR A 55 13.79 11.50 5.75
C THR A 55 13.43 10.40 4.75
N LYS A 56 14.39 10.00 3.92
CA LYS A 56 14.21 8.86 2.99
C LYS A 56 13.85 7.57 3.73
N GLY A 57 14.47 7.33 4.90
CA GLY A 57 14.16 6.17 5.74
C GLY A 57 12.71 6.16 6.23
N GLU A 58 12.19 7.33 6.63
CA GLU A 58 10.78 7.46 7.01
C GLU A 58 9.84 7.15 5.84
N ARG A 59 10.12 7.71 4.65
CA ARG A 59 9.33 7.42 3.44
C ARG A 59 9.35 5.93 3.09
N GLN A 60 10.46 5.23 3.33
CA GLN A 60 10.56 3.79 3.13
C GLN A 60 9.70 3.00 4.14
N VAL A 61 9.69 3.40 5.40
CA VAL A 61 8.80 2.81 6.42
C VAL A 61 7.33 3.07 6.08
N PHE A 62 6.99 4.26 5.59
CA PHE A 62 5.62 4.57 5.16
C PHE A 62 5.21 3.73 3.95
N ALA A 63 6.08 3.61 2.95
CA ALA A 63 5.86 2.75 1.79
C ALA A 63 5.66 1.29 2.21
N GLN A 64 6.39 0.80 3.21
CA GLN A 64 6.18 -0.55 3.73
C GLN A 64 4.81 -0.71 4.41
N LYS A 65 4.44 0.22 5.30
CA LYS A 65 3.14 0.21 6.00
C LYS A 65 1.95 0.29 5.03
N GLU A 66 2.10 1.07 3.98
CA GLU A 66 1.11 1.20 2.91
C GLU A 66 1.21 0.09 1.85
N GLY A 67 2.03 -0.96 2.05
CA GLY A 67 2.15 -2.06 1.09
C GLY A 67 2.75 -1.69 -0.27
N LEU A 68 3.31 -0.48 -0.41
CA LEU A 68 3.93 0.00 -1.65
C LEU A 68 5.28 -0.66 -1.96
N HIS A 69 5.91 -1.29 -0.96
CA HIS A 69 7.13 -2.07 -1.12
C HIS A 69 6.97 -3.33 -2.02
N GLN A 70 5.72 -3.75 -2.26
CA GLN A 70 5.30 -4.80 -3.19
C GLN A 70 4.30 -4.24 -4.23
N ALA A 71 4.44 -2.95 -4.56
CA ALA A 71 3.63 -2.33 -5.59
C ALA A 71 4.31 -2.37 -6.97
N VAL A 72 3.46 -2.56 -7.98
CA VAL A 72 3.83 -2.63 -9.38
C VAL A 72 3.07 -1.54 -10.12
N ILE A 73 3.74 -0.91 -11.08
CA ILE A 73 3.16 0.07 -11.99
C ILE A 73 3.01 -0.59 -13.35
N ILE A 74 1.79 -0.60 -13.86
CA ILE A 74 1.47 -1.00 -15.23
C ILE A 74 1.25 0.26 -16.04
N LYS A 75 2.09 0.47 -17.05
CA LYS A 75 1.97 1.58 -18.00
C LYS A 75 1.41 1.06 -19.31
N PHE A 76 0.20 1.49 -19.66
CA PHE A 76 -0.38 1.20 -20.96
C PHE A 76 0.18 2.14 -22.04
N SER A 77 0.24 1.68 -23.29
CA SER A 77 0.59 2.55 -24.42
C SER A 77 -0.51 3.57 -24.73
N SER A 78 -1.78 3.14 -24.58
CA SER A 78 -3.00 3.90 -24.88
C SER A 78 -3.88 4.11 -23.64
N ASP A 79 -4.79 5.08 -23.70
CA ASP A 79 -5.66 5.51 -22.59
C ASP A 79 -7.01 4.79 -22.54
N THR A 80 -7.22 3.79 -23.39
CA THR A 80 -8.54 3.27 -23.78
C THR A 80 -9.25 2.43 -22.72
N LEU A 81 -8.63 2.18 -21.56
CA LEU A 81 -9.11 1.22 -20.59
C LEU A 81 -9.63 1.89 -19.32
N GLU A 82 -10.88 1.60 -18.95
CA GLU A 82 -11.43 2.05 -17.67
C GLU A 82 -10.85 1.27 -16.49
N VAL A 83 -10.53 2.00 -15.42
CA VAL A 83 -9.95 1.43 -14.20
C VAL A 83 -10.88 0.39 -13.55
N LYS A 84 -12.20 0.57 -13.70
CA LYS A 84 -13.21 -0.34 -13.18
C LYS A 84 -13.07 -1.73 -13.80
N ASP A 85 -12.86 -1.80 -15.11
CA ASP A 85 -12.68 -3.06 -15.80
C ASP A 85 -11.33 -3.68 -15.46
N LEU A 86 -10.28 -2.85 -15.44
CA LEU A 86 -8.91 -3.28 -15.12
C LEU A 86 -8.81 -3.92 -13.73
N ARG A 87 -9.58 -3.47 -12.74
CA ARG A 87 -9.67 -4.09 -11.40
C ARG A 87 -10.04 -5.57 -11.45
N THR A 88 -10.85 -5.96 -12.43
CA THR A 88 -11.33 -7.36 -12.55
C THR A 88 -10.43 -8.20 -13.44
N VAL A 89 -9.90 -7.61 -14.51
CA VAL A 89 -9.16 -8.34 -15.55
C VAL A 89 -7.68 -8.48 -15.21
N LEU A 90 -7.04 -7.43 -14.69
CA LEU A 90 -5.58 -7.44 -14.47
C LEU A 90 -5.12 -8.53 -13.49
N PRO A 91 -5.73 -8.70 -12.30
CA PRO A 91 -5.27 -9.74 -11.37
C PRO A 91 -5.35 -11.14 -11.99
N LYS A 92 -6.45 -11.44 -12.71
CA LYS A 92 -6.64 -12.73 -13.40
C LYS A 92 -5.63 -12.92 -14.53
N HIS A 93 -5.45 -11.90 -15.37
CA HIS A 93 -4.52 -11.95 -16.50
C HIS A 93 -3.07 -12.14 -16.04
N LEU A 94 -2.70 -11.53 -14.92
CA LEU A 94 -1.37 -11.65 -14.33
C LEU A 94 -1.18 -12.93 -13.52
N GLY A 95 -2.23 -13.72 -13.28
CA GLY A 95 -2.18 -14.94 -12.49
C GLY A 95 -1.98 -14.69 -10.99
N ILE A 96 -2.40 -13.53 -10.48
CA ILE A 96 -2.31 -13.17 -9.07
C ILE A 96 -3.32 -14.01 -8.28
N LYS A 97 -2.85 -14.72 -7.27
CA LYS A 97 -3.65 -15.65 -6.45
C LYS A 97 -4.20 -14.98 -5.18
N GLY A 98 -3.42 -14.10 -4.58
CA GLY A 98 -3.73 -13.37 -3.36
C GLY A 98 -4.48 -12.07 -3.62
N ASN A 99 -4.61 -11.26 -2.56
CA ASN A 99 -5.25 -9.96 -2.66
C ASN A 99 -4.38 -8.97 -3.46
N CYS A 100 -5.02 -8.24 -4.37
CA CYS A 100 -4.39 -7.20 -5.17
C CYS A 100 -5.31 -5.99 -5.28
N LEU A 101 -4.83 -4.83 -4.85
CA LEU A 101 -5.53 -3.57 -5.00
C LEU A 101 -5.10 -2.92 -6.31
N VAL A 102 -6.06 -2.61 -7.16
CA VAL A 102 -5.83 -1.97 -8.47
C VAL A 102 -6.39 -0.54 -8.44
N GLY A 103 -5.52 0.43 -8.66
CA GLY A 103 -5.85 1.85 -8.65
C GLY A 103 -5.23 2.61 -9.81
N LEU A 104 -5.81 3.76 -10.16
CA LEU A 104 -5.21 4.70 -11.11
C LEU A 104 -4.18 5.56 -10.38
N LEU A 105 -2.96 5.60 -10.91
CA LEU A 105 -1.91 6.47 -10.39
C LEU A 105 -1.80 7.76 -11.21
N ALA A 106 -1.85 7.64 -12.53
CA ALA A 106 -1.84 8.75 -13.48
C ALA A 106 -2.43 8.28 -14.83
N ARG A 107 -2.54 9.18 -15.82
CA ARG A 107 -2.96 8.80 -17.18
C ARG A 107 -2.07 7.64 -17.68
N ARG A 108 -2.70 6.53 -18.10
CA ARG A 108 -2.07 5.26 -18.51
C ARG A 108 -1.29 4.48 -17.44
N HIS A 109 -1.18 4.98 -16.21
CA HIS A 109 -0.42 4.33 -15.15
C HIS A 109 -1.37 3.76 -14.10
N ILE A 110 -1.38 2.44 -14.00
CA ILE A 110 -2.17 1.70 -13.01
C ILE A 110 -1.21 1.20 -11.93
N LEU A 111 -1.56 1.44 -10.68
CA LEU A 111 -0.87 0.94 -9.51
C LEU A 111 -1.53 -0.36 -9.05
N LEU A 112 -0.75 -1.42 -8.97
CA LEU A 112 -1.13 -2.68 -8.35
C LEU A 112 -0.40 -2.77 -7.01
N ARG A 113 -1.13 -2.94 -5.91
CA ARG A 113 -0.54 -3.31 -4.61
C ARG A 113 -0.83 -4.77 -4.36
N ILE A 114 0.22 -5.58 -4.36
CA ILE A 114 0.12 -7.03 -4.26
C ILE A 114 0.53 -7.42 -2.83
N ASN A 115 -0.27 -8.28 -2.19
CA ASN A 115 -0.05 -8.65 -0.79
C ASN A 115 0.93 -9.83 -0.62
N GLN A 116 1.01 -10.72 -1.60
CA GLN A 116 1.90 -11.88 -1.57
C GLN A 116 3.13 -11.63 -2.42
N TYR A 117 4.30 -11.98 -1.90
CA TYR A 117 5.55 -11.75 -2.60
C TYR A 117 5.65 -12.61 -3.87
N GLU A 118 5.13 -13.83 -3.82
CA GLU A 118 5.11 -14.77 -4.94
C GLU A 118 4.34 -14.20 -6.13
N ASP A 119 3.19 -13.57 -5.86
CA ASP A 119 2.39 -12.89 -6.88
C ASP A 119 3.04 -11.59 -7.36
N TYR A 120 3.79 -10.90 -6.51
CA TYR A 120 4.50 -9.66 -6.88
C TYR A 120 5.58 -9.90 -7.94
N VAL A 121 6.24 -11.05 -7.90
CA VAL A 121 7.29 -11.42 -8.86
C VAL A 121 6.70 -11.66 -10.27
N VAL A 122 5.49 -12.19 -10.38
CA VAL A 122 4.91 -12.65 -11.66
C VAL A 122 4.72 -11.53 -12.69
N PRO A 123 4.17 -10.35 -12.35
CA PRO A 123 4.12 -9.23 -13.29
C PRO A 123 5.50 -8.73 -13.68
N LEU A 124 6.46 -8.72 -12.76
CA LEU A 124 7.79 -8.13 -12.98
C LEU A 124 8.67 -8.95 -13.93
N SER A 125 8.42 -10.27 -14.05
CA SER A 125 9.08 -11.09 -15.06
C SER A 125 8.57 -10.80 -16.48
N LYS A 126 7.39 -10.18 -16.61
CA LYS A 126 6.73 -9.80 -17.87
C LYS A 126 6.98 -8.32 -18.17
N SER A 127 8.22 -7.97 -18.52
CA SER A 127 8.65 -6.56 -18.74
C SER A 127 7.74 -5.78 -19.71
N ILE A 128 7.43 -6.37 -20.86
CA ILE A 128 6.47 -5.88 -21.86
C ILE A 128 5.49 -7.00 -22.17
N SER A 129 4.19 -6.70 -22.22
CA SER A 129 3.15 -7.70 -22.46
C SER A 129 1.90 -7.10 -23.09
N PHE A 130 0.96 -7.97 -23.47
CA PHE A 130 -0.28 -7.62 -24.14
C PHE A 130 -1.47 -8.05 -23.29
N LEU A 131 -2.42 -7.14 -23.09
CA LEU A 131 -3.68 -7.40 -22.44
C LEU A 131 -4.77 -7.53 -23.50
N PRO A 132 -5.27 -8.74 -23.80
CA PRO A 132 -6.44 -8.91 -24.64
C PRO A 132 -7.69 -8.45 -23.88
N PHE A 133 -8.37 -7.43 -24.38
CA PHE A 133 -9.58 -6.88 -23.77
C PHE A 133 -10.51 -6.27 -24.83
N HIS A 134 -11.80 -6.60 -24.77
CA HIS A 134 -12.82 -6.21 -25.77
C HIS A 134 -12.38 -6.39 -27.24
N GLY A 135 -11.75 -7.52 -27.56
CA GLY A 135 -11.30 -7.83 -28.92
C GLY A 135 -10.08 -7.02 -29.41
N GLN A 136 -9.47 -6.21 -28.54
CA GLN A 136 -8.25 -5.47 -28.83
C GLN A 136 -7.09 -5.93 -27.95
N GLN A 137 -5.86 -5.83 -28.47
CA GLN A 137 -4.65 -6.06 -27.68
C GLN A 137 -4.07 -4.73 -27.21
N HIS A 138 -4.01 -4.56 -25.90
CA HIS A 138 -3.44 -3.37 -25.27
C HIS A 138 -2.02 -3.66 -24.82
N ILE A 139 -1.04 -2.96 -25.38
CA ILE A 139 0.36 -3.09 -25.00
C ILE A 139 0.58 -2.40 -23.65
N TYR A 140 1.24 -3.08 -22.73
CA TYR A 140 1.64 -2.51 -21.46
C TYR A 140 3.07 -2.90 -21.07
N ARG A 141 3.65 -2.07 -20.20
CA ARG A 141 4.94 -2.31 -19.54
C ARG A 141 4.74 -2.40 -18.04
N VAL A 142 5.60 -3.18 -17.39
CA VAL A 142 5.54 -3.42 -15.96
C VAL A 142 6.80 -2.90 -15.29
N PHE A 143 6.63 -2.13 -14.21
CA PHE A 143 7.71 -1.57 -13.41
C PHE A 143 7.47 -1.82 -11.92
N SER A 144 8.54 -1.94 -11.14
CA SER A 144 8.41 -1.85 -9.68
C SER A 144 8.13 -0.40 -9.29
N TRP A 145 7.21 -0.18 -8.35
CA TRP A 145 7.02 1.15 -7.77
C TRP A 145 8.24 1.53 -6.91
N ILE A 146 8.65 2.80 -6.98
CA ILE A 146 9.74 3.37 -6.18
C ILE A 146 9.28 4.67 -5.51
N ILE A 147 9.92 5.03 -4.40
CA ILE A 147 9.54 6.20 -3.57
C ILE A 147 9.53 7.51 -4.36
N ASP A 148 10.45 7.64 -5.31
CA ASP A 148 10.62 8.84 -6.13
C ASP A 148 10.00 8.67 -7.53
N PHE A 149 9.04 7.76 -7.69
CA PHE A 149 8.36 7.55 -8.96
C PHE A 149 7.66 8.84 -9.42
N ASN A 150 7.91 9.23 -10.67
CA ASN A 150 7.27 10.36 -11.33
C ASN A 150 6.59 9.89 -12.63
N SER A 151 5.28 10.05 -12.74
CA SER A 151 4.52 9.60 -13.92
C SER A 151 4.81 10.40 -15.20
N ARG A 152 5.48 11.55 -15.08
CA ARG A 152 5.85 12.41 -16.20
C ARG A 152 7.21 12.02 -16.81
N GLU A 153 7.98 11.22 -16.10
CA GLU A 153 9.32 10.78 -16.50
C GLU A 153 9.30 9.26 -16.70
N GLU A 154 10.11 8.74 -17.62
CA GLU A 154 10.30 7.30 -17.72
C GLU A 154 11.15 6.85 -16.52
N THR A 155 10.74 5.77 -15.86
CA THR A 155 11.55 5.21 -14.77
C THR A 155 12.87 4.68 -15.35
N SER A 156 14.00 5.14 -14.81
CA SER A 156 15.34 4.68 -15.21
C SER A 156 15.66 3.27 -14.72
N MET A 157 14.83 2.71 -13.83
CA MET A 157 14.96 1.35 -13.33
C MET A 157 14.21 0.35 -14.22
N ALA A 158 14.89 -0.73 -14.59
CA ALA A 158 14.33 -1.86 -15.32
C ALA A 158 14.57 -3.17 -14.57
N THR A 159 13.60 -4.08 -14.64
CA THR A 159 13.81 -5.48 -14.24
C THR A 159 14.55 -6.19 -15.36
N VAL A 160 15.67 -6.83 -15.04
CA VAL A 160 16.49 -7.56 -16.01
C VAL A 160 16.77 -8.97 -15.52
N TRP A 161 16.88 -9.90 -16.46
CA TRP A 161 17.40 -11.23 -16.20
C TRP A 161 18.92 -11.20 -16.37
N ILE A 162 19.64 -11.75 -15.39
CA ILE A 162 21.09 -11.89 -15.45
C ILE A 162 21.46 -13.37 -15.45
N SER A 163 22.47 -13.73 -16.22
CA SER A 163 23.03 -15.07 -16.23
C SER A 163 24.41 -15.06 -15.54
N LEU A 164 24.71 -16.13 -14.80
CA LEU A 164 25.99 -16.34 -14.15
C LEU A 164 26.68 -17.55 -14.80
N PRO A 165 27.24 -17.39 -16.02
CA PRO A 165 27.85 -18.49 -16.74
C PRO A 165 29.08 -19.01 -15.98
N ARG A 166 29.27 -20.33 -15.98
CA ARG A 166 30.40 -21.01 -15.33
C ARG A 166 30.43 -20.87 -13.80
N LEU A 167 29.27 -20.61 -13.19
CA LEU A 167 29.14 -20.71 -11.74
C LEU A 167 29.35 -22.17 -11.29
N SER A 168 30.13 -22.38 -10.25
CA SER A 168 30.34 -23.72 -9.68
C SER A 168 29.06 -24.23 -8.99
N LEU A 169 28.81 -25.54 -9.06
CA LEU A 169 27.55 -26.16 -8.60
C LEU A 169 27.28 -25.97 -7.10
N ASP A 170 28.32 -25.90 -6.28
CA ASP A 170 28.25 -25.60 -4.85
C ASP A 170 27.70 -24.20 -4.55
N LEU A 171 27.74 -23.29 -5.53
CA LEU A 171 27.23 -21.91 -5.43
C LEU A 171 25.81 -21.72 -5.95
N PHE A 172 25.09 -22.78 -6.35
CA PHE A 172 23.70 -22.72 -6.85
C PHE A 172 22.65 -22.54 -5.74
N THR A 173 23.08 -22.38 -4.49
CA THR A 173 22.16 -22.07 -3.39
C THR A 173 21.49 -20.71 -3.60
N LYS A 174 20.20 -20.60 -3.26
CA LYS A 174 19.42 -19.35 -3.35
C LYS A 174 20.15 -18.17 -2.69
N ARG A 175 20.76 -18.40 -1.53
CA ARG A 175 21.52 -17.38 -0.80
C ARG A 175 22.71 -16.87 -1.63
N SER A 176 23.51 -17.77 -2.20
CA SER A 176 24.68 -17.42 -3.01
C SER A 176 24.26 -16.64 -4.26
N LEU A 177 23.28 -17.14 -5.00
CA LEU A 177 22.76 -16.50 -6.22
C LEU A 177 22.23 -15.08 -5.96
N LEU A 178 21.37 -14.91 -4.95
CA LEU A 178 20.84 -13.59 -4.58
C LEU A 178 21.96 -12.65 -4.08
N SER A 179 22.97 -13.18 -3.39
CA SER A 179 24.10 -12.38 -2.91
C SER A 179 24.95 -11.87 -4.07
N MET A 180 25.25 -12.70 -5.06
CA MET A 180 25.97 -12.26 -6.26
C MET A 180 25.13 -11.28 -7.10
N ALA A 181 23.84 -11.58 -7.30
CA ALA A 181 22.93 -10.69 -8.01
C ALA A 181 22.78 -9.32 -7.32
N SER A 182 22.98 -9.25 -5.99
CA SER A 182 22.93 -7.99 -5.23
C SER A 182 23.98 -6.96 -5.66
N ALA A 183 25.08 -7.41 -6.29
CA ALA A 183 26.10 -6.51 -6.83
C ALA A 183 25.60 -5.74 -8.06
N VAL A 184 24.61 -6.26 -8.79
CA VAL A 184 24.02 -5.63 -9.98
C VAL A 184 22.82 -4.76 -9.61
N GLY A 185 22.07 -5.14 -8.58
CA GLY A 185 20.89 -4.39 -8.15
C GLY A 185 20.11 -5.12 -7.06
N ARG A 186 18.82 -4.80 -6.90
CA ARG A 186 17.95 -5.50 -5.94
C ARG A 186 17.48 -6.82 -6.57
N PRO A 187 17.92 -7.99 -6.07
CA PRO A 187 17.48 -9.25 -6.63
C PRO A 187 16.00 -9.50 -6.31
N ILE A 188 15.26 -10.05 -7.27
CA ILE A 188 13.81 -10.28 -7.16
C ILE A 188 13.51 -11.77 -7.11
N THR A 189 13.94 -12.53 -8.12
CA THR A 189 13.69 -13.98 -8.18
C THR A 189 14.85 -14.70 -8.87
N ILE A 190 14.84 -16.03 -8.72
CA ILE A 190 15.67 -16.98 -9.44
C ILE A 190 14.72 -17.86 -10.27
N ASP A 191 15.15 -18.24 -11.47
CA ASP A 191 14.51 -19.23 -12.34
C ASP A 191 15.30 -20.55 -12.29
#